data_AF-A0A1N7NUA6-F1
#
_entry.id   AF-A0A1N7NUA6-F1
#
_cell.length_a   1.000
_cell.length_b   1.000
_cell.length_c   1.000
_cell.angle_alpha   90.00
_cell.angle_beta   90.00
_cell.angle_gamma   90.00
#
_symmetry.space_group_name_H-M   'P 1'
#
loop_
_entity.id
_entity.type
_entity.pdbx_description
1 polymer ?
#
loop_
_entity_poly.entity_id
_entity_poly.type
_entity_poly.pdbx_seq_one_letter_code
_entity_poly.pdbx_strand_id
1 'polypeptide(L)'
;MTKYVDYVKALYLRAWDEAVAEALIIIPSGEATDIVIELSSSMGWRERVVAANIISAFQLYSLAPGLIKTFSKNPESYTCSAFSLLLRELPKQDQSELVQYMLNCCPDDSYGNHLRSTISEVTGSDV
;
A
#
# COMPACT_ATOMS: atom_id res chain seq x y z
N MET A 1 1.29 -2.92 19.52
CA MET A 1 -0.06 -2.49 19.07
C MET A 1 0.05 -0.99 18.82
N THR A 2 -0.25 -0.52 17.60
CA THR A 2 -0.07 0.91 17.24
C THR A 2 -1.05 1.80 18.00
N LYS A 3 -0.64 3.03 18.32
CA LYS A 3 -1.54 4.05 18.90
C LYS A 3 -2.61 4.54 17.90
N TYR A 4 -2.46 4.23 16.61
CA TYR A 4 -3.38 4.61 15.53
C TYR A 4 -4.42 3.53 15.21
N VAL A 5 -4.72 2.64 16.16
CA VAL A 5 -5.60 1.48 15.95
C VAL A 5 -7.01 1.86 15.47
N ASP A 6 -7.51 3.03 15.86
CA ASP A 6 -8.85 3.48 15.48
C ASP A 6 -8.90 3.89 14.00
N TYR A 7 -7.87 4.58 13.49
CA TYR A 7 -7.73 4.86 12.06
C TYR A 7 -7.58 3.58 11.25
N VAL A 8 -6.81 2.61 11.76
CA VAL A 8 -6.68 1.32 11.10
C VAL A 8 -8.05 0.68 10.94
N LYS A 9 -8.80 0.51 12.04
CA LYS A 9 -10.15 -0.07 12.05
C LYS A 9 -11.14 0.63 11.14
N ALA A 10 -11.07 1.96 11.07
CA ALA A 10 -11.97 2.76 10.26
C ALA A 10 -11.74 2.58 8.75
N LEU A 11 -10.51 2.27 8.34
CA LEU A 11 -10.07 2.34 6.95
C LEU A 11 -9.79 0.97 6.30
N TYR A 12 -9.32 -0.04 7.03
CA TYR A 12 -8.76 -1.27 6.40
C TYR A 12 -9.77 -2.17 5.66
N LEU A 13 -11.09 -2.03 5.94
CA LEU A 13 -12.15 -2.80 5.28
C LEU A 13 -12.84 -2.06 4.14
N ARG A 14 -12.51 -0.79 3.93
CA ARG A 14 -13.17 0.04 2.92
C ARG A 14 -12.57 -0.23 1.54
N ALA A 15 -13.37 0.00 0.51
CA ALA A 15 -12.84 0.07 -0.85
C ALA A 15 -11.81 1.20 -0.96
N TRP A 16 -10.86 1.10 -1.89
CA TRP A 16 -9.75 2.06 -2.03
C TRP A 16 -10.22 3.52 -2.04
N ASP A 17 -11.12 3.87 -2.97
CA ASP A 17 -11.62 5.25 -3.12
C ASP A 17 -12.33 5.75 -1.85
N GLU A 18 -13.10 4.88 -1.20
CA GLU A 18 -13.78 5.21 0.06
C GLU A 18 -12.81 5.39 1.22
N ALA A 19 -11.77 4.56 1.29
CA ALA A 19 -10.75 4.64 2.33
C ALA A 19 -9.89 5.89 2.18
N VAL A 20 -9.52 6.23 0.94
CA VAL A 20 -8.77 7.45 0.59
C VAL A 20 -9.60 8.69 0.93
N ALA A 21 -10.88 8.72 0.54
CA ALA A 21 -11.78 9.82 0.86
C ALA A 21 -12.03 9.96 2.37
N GLU A 22 -12.25 8.85 3.08
CA GLU A 22 -12.45 8.86 4.53
C GLU A 22 -11.19 9.31 5.28
N ALA A 23 -10.00 8.91 4.81
CA ALA A 23 -8.74 9.32 5.42
C ALA A 23 -8.59 10.85 5.46
N LEU A 24 -9.02 11.56 4.41
CA LEU A 24 -9.05 13.03 4.38
C LEU A 24 -10.00 13.65 5.40
N ILE A 25 -11.02 12.91 5.85
CA ILE A 25 -12.02 13.38 6.80
C ILE A 25 -11.53 13.17 8.24
N ILE A 26 -10.99 11.99 8.54
CA ILE A 26 -10.74 11.57 9.92
C ILE A 26 -9.31 11.82 10.40
N ILE A 27 -8.35 12.01 9.49
CA ILE A 27 -6.94 12.18 9.85
C ILE A 27 -6.57 13.67 9.82
N PRO A 28 -6.05 14.24 10.92
CA PRO A 28 -5.46 15.57 10.89
C PRO A 28 -4.28 15.63 9.93
N SER A 29 -4.28 16.58 8.99
CA SER A 29 -3.24 16.70 7.97
C SER A 29 -1.83 16.83 8.54
N GLY A 30 -1.68 17.50 9.69
CA GLY A 30 -0.40 17.65 10.40
C GLY A 30 0.15 16.36 11.01
N GLU A 31 -0.66 15.30 11.09
CA GLU A 31 -0.25 13.99 11.65
C GLU A 31 -0.04 12.91 10.57
N ALA A 32 -0.50 13.14 9.33
CA ALA A 32 -0.55 12.11 8.29
C ALA A 32 0.82 11.45 8.01
N THR A 33 1.89 12.23 7.93
CA THR A 33 3.27 11.72 7.73
C THR A 33 3.70 10.79 8.86
N ASP A 34 3.51 11.20 10.12
CA ASP A 34 3.92 10.41 11.29
C ASP A 34 3.12 9.12 11.41
N ILE A 35 1.83 9.17 11.05
CA ILE A 35 0.97 7.99 10.98
C ILE A 35 1.49 7.00 9.93
N VAL A 36 1.82 7.48 8.71
CA VAL A 36 2.35 6.62 7.66
C VAL A 36 3.65 5.95 8.09
N ILE A 37 4.58 6.68 8.71
CA ILE A 37 5.88 6.15 9.15
C ILE A 37 5.68 5.02 10.19
N GLU A 38 4.82 5.26 11.19
CA GLU A 38 4.50 4.27 12.22
C GLU A 38 3.84 3.02 11.61
N LEU A 39 2.80 3.20 10.79
CA LEU A 39 2.03 2.10 10.21
C LEU A 39 2.84 1.29 9.19
N SER A 40 3.72 1.94 8.42
CA SER A 40 4.64 1.27 7.48
C SER A 40 5.63 0.34 8.20
N SER A 41 5.94 0.63 9.47
CA SER A 41 6.85 -0.19 10.28
C SER A 41 6.15 -1.42 10.89
N SER A 42 4.82 -1.53 10.76
CA SER A 42 4.05 -2.68 11.24
C SER A 42 4.29 -3.94 10.40
N MET A 43 4.22 -5.09 11.07
CA MET A 43 4.20 -6.41 10.40
C MET A 43 2.78 -6.78 9.92
N GLY A 44 1.75 -6.09 10.41
CA GLY A 44 0.36 -6.37 10.06
C GLY A 44 -0.04 -5.78 8.71
N TRP A 45 -0.74 -6.56 7.89
CA TRP A 45 -1.19 -6.12 6.57
C TRP A 45 -2.20 -4.96 6.66
N ARG A 46 -3.02 -4.91 7.72
CA ARG A 46 -4.06 -3.87 7.89
C ARG A 46 -3.44 -2.49 8.01
N GLU A 47 -2.42 -2.37 8.86
CA GLU A 47 -1.66 -1.15 9.07
C GLU A 47 -1.01 -0.68 7.76
N ARG A 48 -0.40 -1.60 7.00
CA ARG A 48 0.26 -1.28 5.74
C ARG A 48 -0.71 -0.87 4.62
N VAL A 49 -1.88 -1.50 4.54
CA VAL A 49 -2.96 -1.07 3.63
C VAL A 49 -3.41 0.34 3.99
N VAL A 50 -3.61 0.62 5.27
CA VAL A 50 -4.03 1.95 5.72
C VAL A 50 -2.94 2.99 5.48
N ALA A 51 -1.66 2.65 5.66
CA ALA A 51 -0.56 3.51 5.27
C ALA A 51 -0.62 3.89 3.78
N ALA A 52 -0.93 2.93 2.89
CA ALA A 52 -1.08 3.20 1.46
C ALA A 52 -2.25 4.16 1.17
N ASN A 53 -3.41 3.95 1.82
CA ASN A 53 -4.57 4.83 1.69
C ASN A 53 -4.24 6.27 2.12
N ILE A 54 -3.49 6.44 3.22
CA ILE A 54 -3.08 7.76 3.73
C ILE A 54 -2.08 8.41 2.78
N ILE A 55 -1.12 7.66 2.24
CA ILE A 55 -0.18 8.18 1.25
C ILE A 55 -0.93 8.75 0.04
N SER A 56 -1.89 7.99 -0.50
CA SER A 56 -2.73 8.43 -1.62
C SER A 56 -3.54 9.68 -1.26
N ALA A 57 -4.29 9.63 -0.14
CA ALA A 57 -5.14 10.71 0.34
C ALA A 57 -4.40 12.05 0.47
N PHE A 58 -3.22 12.03 1.09
CA PHE A 58 -2.43 13.23 1.37
C PHE A 58 -1.31 13.48 0.36
N GLN A 59 -1.26 12.72 -0.74
CA GLN A 59 -0.24 12.81 -1.79
C GLN A 59 1.20 12.71 -1.25
N LEU A 60 1.43 11.87 -0.23
CA LEU A 60 2.72 11.67 0.43
C LEU A 60 3.61 10.70 -0.35
N TYR A 61 3.64 10.81 -1.68
CA TYR A 61 4.22 9.81 -2.57
C TYR A 61 5.72 9.53 -2.33
N SER A 62 6.46 10.47 -1.73
CA SER A 62 7.84 10.25 -1.29
C SER A 62 8.00 9.12 -0.26
N LEU A 63 6.92 8.75 0.44
CA LEU A 63 6.89 7.65 1.41
C LEU A 63 6.54 6.29 0.78
N ALA A 64 5.98 6.28 -0.44
CA ALA A 64 5.52 5.07 -1.11
C ALA A 64 6.63 4.01 -1.31
N PRO A 65 7.86 4.36 -1.73
CA PRO A 65 8.93 3.36 -1.90
C PRO A 65 9.25 2.62 -0.58
N GLY A 66 9.26 3.34 0.54
CA GLY A 66 9.53 2.77 1.86
C GLY A 66 8.46 1.77 2.27
N LEU A 67 7.19 2.14 2.10
CA LEU A 67 6.06 1.26 2.36
C LEU A 67 6.06 0.04 1.43
N ILE A 68 6.21 0.23 0.12
CA ILE A 68 6.14 -0.85 -0.87
C ILE A 68 7.28 -1.87 -0.66
N LYS A 69 8.48 -1.42 -0.27
CA LYS A 69 9.60 -2.32 0.05
C LYS A 69 9.32 -3.26 1.22
N THR A 70 8.33 -2.97 2.07
CA THR A 70 7.91 -3.91 3.13
C THR A 70 7.20 -5.16 2.59
N PHE A 71 6.76 -5.15 1.32
CA PHE A 71 6.11 -6.28 0.68
C PHE A 71 6.98 -7.54 0.71
N SER A 72 8.30 -7.40 0.53
CA SER A 72 9.28 -8.49 0.58
C SER A 72 9.26 -9.30 1.88
N LYS A 73 8.82 -8.69 2.99
CA LYS A 73 8.80 -9.34 4.31
C LYS A 73 7.63 -10.30 4.46
N ASN A 74 6.51 -10.00 3.83
CA ASN A 74 5.29 -10.81 3.87
C ASN A 74 4.40 -10.43 2.68
N PRO A 75 4.63 -11.03 1.49
CA PRO A 75 3.82 -10.81 0.30
C PRO A 75 2.39 -11.31 0.55
N GLU A 76 1.43 -10.40 0.62
CA GLU A 76 0.05 -10.74 0.98
C GLU A 76 -0.97 -10.05 0.05
N SER A 77 -2.06 -10.74 -0.33
CA SER A 77 -3.05 -10.25 -1.31
C SER A 77 -3.61 -8.86 -1.00
N TYR A 78 -3.91 -8.56 0.27
CA TYR A 78 -4.44 -7.24 0.65
C TYR A 78 -3.42 -6.12 0.43
N THR A 79 -2.19 -6.32 0.88
CA THR A 79 -1.10 -5.35 0.64
C THR A 79 -0.72 -5.28 -0.83
N CYS A 80 -0.77 -6.41 -1.55
CA CYS A 80 -0.52 -6.47 -2.98
C CYS A 80 -1.49 -5.54 -3.71
N SER A 81 -2.79 -5.70 -3.47
CA SER A 81 -3.83 -4.89 -4.09
C SER A 81 -3.67 -3.41 -3.77
N ALA A 82 -3.50 -3.05 -2.49
CA ALA A 82 -3.35 -1.66 -2.08
C ALA A 82 -2.06 -1.01 -2.63
N PHE A 83 -0.94 -1.74 -2.63
CA PHE A 83 0.32 -1.22 -3.15
C PHE A 83 0.29 -1.08 -4.66
N SER A 84 -0.34 -2.01 -5.39
CA SER A 84 -0.55 -1.88 -6.83
C SER A 84 -1.43 -0.69 -7.20
N LEU A 85 -2.45 -0.39 -6.40
CA LEU A 85 -3.27 0.83 -6.59
C LEU A 85 -2.43 2.09 -6.35
N LEU A 86 -1.69 2.15 -5.23
CA LEU A 86 -0.77 3.25 -4.95
C LEU A 86 0.26 3.47 -6.06
N LEU A 87 0.80 2.38 -6.62
CA LEU A 87 1.77 2.43 -7.72
C LEU A 87 1.25 3.15 -8.96
N ARG A 88 -0.06 3.07 -9.24
CA ARG A 88 -0.68 3.77 -10.39
C ARG A 88 -0.66 5.29 -10.24
N GLU A 89 -0.52 5.79 -9.02
CA GLU A 89 -0.54 7.21 -8.70
C GLU A 89 0.87 7.83 -8.76
N LEU A 90 1.92 7.00 -8.81
CA LEU A 90 3.31 7.45 -8.84
C LEU A 90 3.76 7.87 -10.26
N PRO A 91 4.79 8.72 -10.37
CA PRO A 91 5.47 8.96 -11.64
C PRO A 91 5.95 7.65 -12.28
N LYS A 92 5.85 7.56 -13.62
CA LYS A 92 6.16 6.32 -14.37
C LYS A 92 7.52 5.70 -14.07
N GLN A 93 8.53 6.52 -13.81
CA GLN A 93 9.88 6.06 -13.49
C GLN A 93 9.90 5.28 -12.17
N ASP A 94 9.34 5.87 -11.10
CA ASP A 94 9.27 5.24 -9.77
C ASP A 94 8.32 4.03 -9.78
N GLN A 95 7.21 4.14 -10.52
CA GLN A 95 6.25 3.06 -10.71
C GLN A 95 6.93 1.81 -11.29
N SER A 96 7.71 1.94 -12.36
CA SER A 96 8.31 0.79 -13.05
C SER A 96 9.29 0.02 -12.17
N GLU A 97 10.15 0.73 -11.43
CA GLU A 97 11.11 0.10 -10.51
C GLU A 97 10.39 -0.67 -9.40
N LEU A 98 9.37 -0.06 -8.80
CA LEU A 98 8.67 -0.65 -7.66
C LEU A 98 7.72 -1.78 -8.07
N VAL A 99 7.15 -1.75 -9.28
CA VAL A 99 6.42 -2.89 -9.87
C VAL A 99 7.35 -4.10 -9.99
N GLN A 100 8.51 -3.92 -10.61
CA GLN A 100 9.49 -5.01 -10.76
C GLN A 100 9.95 -5.55 -9.40
N TYR A 101 10.13 -4.66 -8.43
CA TYR A 101 10.43 -5.07 -7.06
C TYR A 101 9.33 -5.98 -6.48
N MET A 102 8.05 -5.60 -6.59
CA MET A 102 6.94 -6.41 -6.08
C MET A 102 6.81 -7.76 -6.80
N LEU A 103 6.97 -7.80 -8.12
CA LEU A 103 6.94 -9.04 -8.90
C LEU A 103 8.03 -10.02 -8.45
N ASN A 104 9.24 -9.52 -8.20
CA ASN A 104 10.38 -10.32 -7.72
C ASN A 104 10.22 -10.83 -6.29
N CYS A 105 9.33 -10.22 -5.49
CA CYS A 105 9.06 -10.65 -4.12
C CYS A 105 7.94 -11.70 -4.03
N CYS A 106 7.23 -11.99 -5.13
CA CYS A 106 6.18 -12.99 -5.13
C CYS A 106 6.78 -14.40 -4.96
N PRO A 107 6.18 -15.30 -4.15
CA PRO A 107 6.66 -16.67 -4.00
C PRO A 107 6.56 -17.46 -5.32
N ASP A 108 7.33 -18.54 -5.43
CA ASP A 108 7.32 -19.42 -6.61
C ASP A 108 6.29 -20.55 -6.44
N ASP A 109 5.03 -20.17 -6.28
CA ASP A 109 3.90 -21.07 -6.13
C ASP A 109 2.61 -20.48 -6.72
N SER A 110 1.50 -21.21 -6.60
CA SER A 110 0.19 -20.75 -7.10
C SER A 110 -0.28 -19.46 -6.46
N TYR A 111 0.07 -19.22 -5.19
CA TYR A 111 -0.27 -17.99 -4.50
C TYR A 111 0.53 -16.81 -5.05
N GLY A 112 1.83 -16.98 -5.27
CA GLY A 112 2.65 -15.96 -5.91
C GLY A 112 2.21 -15.66 -7.34
N ASN A 113 1.74 -16.65 -8.10
CA ASN A 113 1.14 -16.42 -9.42
C ASN A 113 -0.12 -15.56 -9.34
N HIS A 114 -0.96 -15.78 -8.32
CA HIS A 114 -2.11 -14.91 -8.06
C HIS A 114 -1.66 -13.46 -7.75
N LEU A 115 -0.61 -13.28 -6.94
CA LEU A 115 -0.08 -11.94 -6.64
C LEU A 115 0.48 -11.25 -7.91
N ARG A 116 1.25 -11.96 -8.74
CA ARG A 116 1.77 -11.44 -10.02
C ARG A 116 0.64 -11.00 -10.95
N SER A 117 -0.40 -11.83 -11.12
CA SER A 117 -1.59 -11.47 -11.91
C SER A 117 -2.23 -10.20 -11.39
N THR A 118 -2.42 -10.10 -10.07
CA THR A 118 -3.00 -8.91 -9.42
C THR A 118 -2.17 -7.66 -9.68
N ILE A 119 -0.83 -7.74 -9.56
CA ILE A 119 0.06 -6.61 -9.83
C ILE A 119 -0.12 -6.13 -11.26
N SER A 120 -0.03 -7.04 -12.21
CA SER A 120 -0.06 -6.75 -13.64
C SER A 120 -1.40 -6.21 -14.14
N GLU A 121 -2.51 -6.78 -13.66
CA GLU A 121 -3.86 -6.29 -13.97
C GLU A 121 -4.04 -4.84 -13.53
N VAL A 122 -3.52 -4.48 -12.36
CA VAL A 122 -3.69 -3.14 -11.77
C VAL A 122 -2.72 -2.14 -12.39
N THR A 123 -1.45 -2.51 -12.57
CA THR A 123 -0.42 -1.58 -13.05
C THR A 123 -0.29 -1.54 -14.57
N GLY A 124 -1.01 -2.40 -15.30
CA GLY A 124 -0.91 -2.52 -16.76
C GLY A 124 0.47 -2.98 -17.22
N SER A 125 1.18 -3.73 -16.38
CA SER A 125 2.51 -4.27 -16.67
C SER A 125 2.35 -5.70 -17.15
N ASP A 126 2.68 -6.00 -18.40
CA ASP A 126 2.65 -7.37 -18.90
C ASP A 126 3.69 -8.22 -18.11
N VAL A 127 3.27 -9.38 -17.56
CA VAL A 127 4.14 -10.36 -16.88
C VAL A 127 4.92 -11.18 -17.90
#